data_AF-A0A3B4X945-F1
#
_entry.id   AF-A0A3B4X945-F1
#
_cell.length_a   1.000
_cell.length_b   1.000
_cell.length_c   1.000
_cell.angle_alpha   90.00
_cell.angle_beta   90.00
_cell.angle_gamma   90.00
#
_symmetry.space_group_name_H-M   'P 1'
#
loop_
_entity.id
_entity.type
_entity.pdbx_description
1 polymer ?
#
loop_
_entity_poly.entity_id
_entity_poly.type
_entity_poly.pdbx_seq_one_letter_code
_entity_poly.pdbx_strand_id
1 'polypeptide(L)'
;MNEEELVEYFRAQMRKDPDMASAVAAIRTLLEFLKRDKGETILGLRESLKWATNCLTGVDSSVAVSSGGELFLRFISLTSLEHQDLSRCKKVMEERGELFLEKISMSRTKVAKLCHTFIKDGTKILTHSYSRVVLRVLEKAAAEKKRFSVYVTESQPDSAGRQMAEALRKLNVPVTVVLDAAVGYVLEKVDLVIIGAEGVVESGGIINKIGTYQMAVCSKAHNKPFYVVAESFKFVRLYPLNQQDVPDKFKYKADTLKTVQNLSEEHPMIDYTPPSLITLLFTDLGVLTPSAVSDELIKLYL
;
A
#
# COMPACT_ATOMS: atom_id res chain seq x y z
N MET A 1 20.98 -16.07 -7.15
CA MET A 1 21.00 -14.73 -7.78
C MET A 1 21.82 -13.84 -6.88
N ASN A 2 22.66 -12.99 -7.45
CA ASN A 2 23.42 -12.01 -6.68
C ASN A 2 22.54 -10.77 -6.35
N GLU A 3 22.99 -9.92 -5.42
CA GLU A 3 22.24 -8.72 -5.02
C GLU A 3 21.93 -7.80 -6.20
N GLU A 4 22.91 -7.55 -7.06
CA GLU A 4 22.77 -6.69 -8.23
C GLU A 4 21.71 -7.23 -9.22
N GLU A 5 21.74 -8.53 -9.52
CA GLU A 5 20.77 -9.18 -10.41
C GLU A 5 19.34 -9.06 -9.87
N LEU A 6 19.18 -9.17 -8.55
CA LEU A 6 17.90 -9.10 -7.88
C LEU A 6 17.32 -7.68 -7.92
N VAL A 7 18.15 -6.66 -7.65
CA VAL A 7 17.75 -5.26 -7.75
C VAL A 7 17.46 -4.86 -9.20
N GLU A 8 18.26 -5.34 -10.15
CA GLU A 8 18.03 -5.09 -11.57
C GLU A 8 16.71 -5.70 -12.04
N TYR A 9 16.43 -6.94 -11.65
CA TYR A 9 15.17 -7.61 -11.97
C TYR A 9 13.97 -6.85 -11.39
N PHE A 10 14.05 -6.42 -10.14
CA PHE A 10 13.01 -5.60 -9.51
C PHE A 10 12.76 -4.29 -10.28
N ARG A 11 13.83 -3.56 -10.62
CA ARG A 11 13.75 -2.32 -11.42
C ARG A 11 13.24 -2.57 -12.84
N ALA A 12 13.55 -3.72 -13.44
CA ALA A 12 13.06 -4.10 -14.76
C ALA A 12 11.55 -4.38 -14.74
N GLN A 13 11.04 -5.04 -13.69
CA GLN A 13 9.60 -5.26 -13.52
C GLN A 13 8.83 -3.95 -13.40
N MET A 14 9.31 -3.00 -12.59
CA MET A 14 8.66 -1.69 -12.46
C MET A 14 8.69 -0.87 -13.75
N ARG A 15 9.74 -1.00 -14.57
CA ARG A 15 9.81 -0.37 -15.90
C ARG A 15 8.86 -1.00 -16.92
N LYS A 16 8.66 -2.32 -16.84
CA LYS A 16 7.79 -3.08 -17.75
C LYS A 16 6.32 -2.77 -17.51
N ASP A 17 5.91 -2.62 -16.25
CA ASP A 17 4.53 -2.31 -15.88
C ASP A 17 4.48 -1.22 -14.80
N PRO A 18 4.27 0.06 -15.19
CA PRO A 18 4.22 1.18 -14.24
C PRO A 18 2.95 1.18 -13.37
N ASP A 19 1.90 0.45 -13.78
CA ASP A 19 0.65 0.31 -13.04
C ASP A 19 0.73 -0.78 -11.95
N MET A 20 1.80 -1.58 -11.95
CA MET A 20 2.10 -2.55 -10.91
C MET A 20 2.48 -1.84 -9.61
N ALA A 21 1.97 -2.34 -8.48
CA ALA A 21 2.41 -1.86 -7.17
C ALA A 21 3.82 -2.38 -6.87
N SER A 22 4.67 -1.56 -6.22
CA SER A 22 6.04 -1.93 -5.86
C SER A 22 6.11 -3.25 -5.08
N ALA A 23 5.20 -3.43 -4.10
CA ALA A 23 5.09 -4.68 -3.35
C ALA A 23 4.85 -5.91 -4.25
N VAL A 24 4.00 -5.81 -5.27
CA VAL A 24 3.72 -6.90 -6.21
C VAL A 24 4.96 -7.21 -7.06
N ALA A 25 5.69 -6.18 -7.50
CA ALA A 25 6.94 -6.36 -8.21
C ALA A 25 8.02 -7.02 -7.31
N ALA A 26 8.07 -6.65 -6.02
CA ALA A 26 8.96 -7.25 -5.05
C ALA A 26 8.65 -8.74 -4.84
N ILE A 27 7.37 -9.09 -4.68
CA ILE A 27 6.92 -10.49 -4.53
C ILE A 27 7.24 -11.31 -5.79
N ARG A 28 7.04 -10.77 -7.00
CA ARG A 28 7.46 -11.41 -8.25
C ARG A 28 8.96 -11.69 -8.29
N THR A 29 9.75 -10.74 -7.81
CA THR A 29 11.21 -10.86 -7.73
C THR A 29 11.63 -11.93 -6.72
N LEU A 30 10.99 -11.98 -5.55
CA LEU A 30 11.22 -13.01 -4.54
C LEU A 30 10.81 -14.41 -5.02
N LEU A 31 9.75 -14.52 -5.81
CA LEU A 31 9.32 -15.77 -6.41
C LEU A 31 10.31 -16.27 -7.46
N GLU A 32 10.84 -15.38 -8.30
CA GLU A 32 11.90 -15.73 -9.25
C GLU A 32 13.20 -16.12 -8.53
N PHE A 33 13.53 -15.43 -7.44
CA PHE A 33 14.65 -15.80 -6.57
C PHE A 33 14.47 -17.21 -6.00
N LEU A 34 13.28 -17.54 -5.47
CA LEU A 34 12.94 -18.86 -4.97
C LEU A 34 13.13 -19.95 -6.04
N LYS A 35 12.66 -19.71 -7.27
CA LYS A 35 12.81 -20.68 -8.38
C LYS A 35 14.27 -20.98 -8.69
N ARG A 36 15.13 -19.95 -8.71
CA ARG A 36 16.55 -20.06 -9.04
C ARG A 36 17.43 -20.51 -7.88
N ASP A 37 16.93 -20.46 -6.66
CA ASP A 37 17.69 -20.82 -5.48
C ASP A 37 18.12 -22.30 -5.52
N LYS A 38 19.37 -22.58 -5.16
CA LYS A 38 19.94 -23.94 -5.13
C LYS A 38 20.16 -24.45 -3.70
N GLY A 39 19.56 -23.79 -2.70
CA GLY A 39 19.76 -24.10 -1.29
C GLY A 39 19.41 -25.55 -0.95
N GLU A 40 20.21 -26.14 -0.06
CA GLU A 40 20.12 -27.54 0.37
C GLU A 40 19.26 -27.74 1.63
N THR A 41 18.86 -26.66 2.31
CA THR A 41 18.07 -26.73 3.54
C THR A 41 16.94 -25.71 3.55
N ILE A 42 15.84 -26.06 4.22
CA ILE A 42 14.68 -25.17 4.38
C ILE A 42 15.04 -23.92 5.18
N LEU A 43 15.87 -24.07 6.23
CA LEU A 43 16.34 -22.95 7.04
C LEU A 43 17.20 -22.00 6.20
N GLY A 44 18.16 -22.54 5.44
CA GLY A 44 19.00 -21.75 4.54
C GLY A 44 18.18 -21.00 3.49
N LEU A 45 17.19 -21.66 2.88
CA LEU A 45 16.26 -21.03 1.94
C LEU A 45 15.49 -19.86 2.57
N ARG A 46 15.02 -20.03 3.82
CA ARG A 46 14.31 -18.98 4.55
C ARG A 46 15.22 -17.80 4.86
N GLU A 47 16.47 -18.05 5.25
CA GLU A 47 17.46 -16.99 5.48
C GLU A 47 17.81 -16.25 4.19
N SER A 48 18.02 -16.97 3.09
CA SER A 48 18.26 -16.39 1.75
C SER A 48 17.09 -15.49 1.31
N LEU A 49 15.84 -15.90 1.52
CA LEU A 49 14.67 -15.09 1.17
C LEU A 49 14.48 -13.88 2.08
N LYS A 50 14.80 -14.00 3.38
CA LYS A 50 14.83 -12.86 4.30
C LYS A 50 15.90 -11.85 3.88
N TRP A 51 17.09 -12.32 3.54
CA TRP A 51 18.16 -11.49 2.99
C TRP A 51 17.70 -10.77 1.72
N ALA A 52 17.10 -11.49 0.77
CA ALA A 52 16.56 -10.90 -0.46
C ALA A 52 15.49 -9.82 -0.19
N THR A 53 14.62 -10.06 0.80
CA THR A 53 13.58 -9.09 1.21
C THR A 53 14.21 -7.83 1.81
N ASN A 54 15.27 -7.97 2.61
CA ASN A 54 16.01 -6.84 3.17
C ASN A 54 16.72 -6.03 2.07
N CYS A 55 17.32 -6.70 1.08
CA CYS A 55 17.91 -6.02 -0.08
C CYS A 55 16.87 -5.19 -0.85
N LEU A 56 15.68 -5.74 -1.13
CA LEU A 56 14.59 -5.01 -1.79
C LEU A 56 14.13 -3.80 -0.98
N THR A 57 14.01 -3.96 0.34
CA THR A 57 13.64 -2.86 1.26
C THR A 57 14.72 -1.77 1.34
N GLY A 58 15.99 -2.12 1.07
CA GLY A 58 17.09 -1.16 0.97
C GLY A 58 17.06 -0.32 -0.32
N VAL A 59 16.29 -0.75 -1.33
CA VAL A 59 16.11 -0.04 -2.61
C VAL A 59 14.83 0.78 -2.60
N ASP A 60 13.74 0.24 -2.05
CA ASP A 60 12.45 0.90 -1.97
C ASP A 60 12.04 1.09 -0.51
N SER A 61 11.88 2.34 -0.08
CA SER A 61 11.50 2.73 1.28
C SER A 61 10.01 2.51 1.58
N SER A 62 9.23 1.96 0.63
CA SER A 62 7.80 1.72 0.85
C SER A 62 7.55 0.62 1.88
N VAL A 63 6.66 0.92 2.83
CA VAL A 63 6.19 -0.03 3.85
C VAL A 63 5.61 -1.30 3.20
N ALA A 64 4.97 -1.15 2.03
CA ALA A 64 4.31 -2.23 1.31
C ALA A 64 5.28 -3.32 0.84
N VAL A 65 6.54 -2.97 0.52
CA VAL A 65 7.57 -3.94 0.12
C VAL A 65 7.98 -4.81 1.32
N SER A 66 8.16 -4.17 2.47
CA SER A 66 8.48 -4.87 3.72
C SER A 66 7.35 -5.80 4.16
N SER A 67 6.10 -5.32 4.18
CA SER A 67 4.94 -6.14 4.58
C SER A 67 4.65 -7.25 3.58
N GLY A 68 4.71 -6.94 2.28
CA GLY A 68 4.49 -7.92 1.21
C GLY A 68 5.53 -9.04 1.23
N GLY A 69 6.79 -8.72 1.49
CA GLY A 69 7.86 -9.70 1.64
C GLY A 69 7.67 -10.61 2.86
N GLU A 70 7.31 -10.06 4.02
CA GLU A 70 7.05 -10.86 5.23
C GLU A 70 5.82 -11.78 5.05
N LEU A 71 4.73 -11.26 4.49
CA LEU A 71 3.52 -12.04 4.21
C LEU A 71 3.79 -13.15 3.19
N PHE A 72 4.55 -12.85 2.13
CA PHE A 72 4.97 -13.86 1.15
C PHE A 72 5.77 -14.98 1.82
N LEU A 73 6.80 -14.61 2.61
CA LEU A 73 7.63 -15.54 3.37
C LEU A 73 6.82 -16.45 4.28
N ARG A 74 5.85 -15.90 5.01
CA ARG A 74 4.97 -16.69 5.89
C ARG A 74 4.08 -17.61 5.08
N PHE A 75 3.43 -17.09 4.04
CA PHE A 75 2.49 -17.83 3.21
C PHE A 75 3.14 -19.07 2.56
N ILE A 76 4.39 -18.98 2.12
CA ILE A 76 5.13 -20.12 1.58
C ILE A 76 5.74 -21.03 2.67
N SER A 77 6.07 -20.48 3.85
CA SER A 77 6.70 -21.26 4.92
C SER A 77 5.72 -22.13 5.70
N LEU A 78 4.41 -21.85 5.65
CA LEU A 78 3.39 -22.62 6.37
C LEU A 78 3.39 -24.13 6.05
N THR A 79 3.87 -24.53 4.87
CA THR A 79 3.94 -25.95 4.45
C THR A 79 5.22 -26.67 4.85
N SER A 80 6.22 -25.96 5.38
CA SER A 80 7.53 -26.55 5.72
C SER A 80 7.47 -27.63 6.81
N LEU A 81 6.31 -27.79 7.47
CA LEU A 81 6.07 -28.80 8.50
C LEU A 81 5.48 -30.12 7.96
N GLU A 82 5.07 -30.18 6.68
CA GLU A 82 4.27 -31.32 6.16
C GLU A 82 5.08 -32.34 5.34
N HIS A 83 6.29 -32.00 4.90
CA HIS A 83 7.08 -32.83 3.97
C HIS A 83 8.55 -32.94 4.39
N GLN A 84 9.08 -34.16 4.36
CA GLN A 84 10.49 -34.44 4.70
C GLN A 84 11.46 -34.18 3.52
N ASP A 85 10.96 -34.19 2.27
CA ASP A 85 11.77 -34.01 1.06
C ASP A 85 11.85 -32.53 0.63
N LEU A 86 13.08 -31.99 0.59
CA LEU A 86 13.34 -30.60 0.21
C LEU A 86 12.83 -30.25 -1.20
N SER A 87 13.05 -31.12 -2.20
CA SER A 87 12.65 -30.85 -3.58
C SER A 87 11.14 -30.74 -3.72
N ARG A 88 10.39 -31.54 -2.95
CA ARG A 88 8.93 -31.48 -2.92
C ARG A 88 8.46 -30.24 -2.17
N CYS A 89 9.07 -29.91 -1.03
CA CYS A 89 8.82 -28.67 -0.30
C CYS A 89 8.99 -27.44 -1.21
N LYS A 90 10.11 -27.37 -1.94
CA LYS A 90 10.40 -26.24 -2.83
C LYS A 90 9.33 -26.08 -3.91
N LYS A 91 8.94 -27.17 -4.56
CA LYS A 91 7.87 -27.13 -5.57
C LYS A 91 6.54 -26.63 -5.00
N VAL A 92 6.15 -27.10 -3.81
CA VAL A 92 4.93 -26.63 -3.13
C VAL A 92 5.04 -25.15 -2.75
N MET A 93 6.22 -24.69 -2.31
CA MET A 93 6.47 -23.27 -2.02
C MET A 93 6.35 -22.39 -3.28
N GLU A 94 6.83 -22.87 -4.43
CA GLU A 94 6.66 -22.19 -5.72
C GLU A 94 5.19 -22.11 -6.13
N GLU A 95 4.45 -23.21 -6.06
CA GLU A 95 3.00 -23.25 -6.38
C GLU A 95 2.20 -22.32 -5.46
N ARG A 96 2.51 -22.29 -4.15
CA ARG A 96 1.90 -21.34 -3.20
C ARG A 96 2.31 -19.90 -3.50
N GLY A 97 3.55 -19.67 -3.88
CA GLY A 97 4.03 -18.35 -4.27
C GLY A 97 3.28 -17.79 -5.48
N GLU A 98 3.03 -18.62 -6.50
CA GLU A 98 2.20 -18.25 -7.65
C GLU A 98 0.74 -17.98 -7.24
N LEU A 99 0.16 -18.83 -6.39
CA LEU A 99 -1.19 -18.62 -5.87
C LEU A 99 -1.31 -17.31 -5.08
N PHE A 100 -0.30 -16.96 -4.29
CA PHE A 100 -0.25 -15.70 -3.56
C PHE A 100 -0.20 -14.51 -4.52
N LEU A 101 0.63 -14.60 -5.56
CA LEU A 101 0.74 -13.58 -6.61
C LEU A 101 -0.58 -13.38 -7.38
N GLU A 102 -1.32 -14.45 -7.64
CA GLU A 102 -2.65 -14.37 -8.26
C GLU A 102 -3.64 -13.65 -7.34
N LYS A 103 -3.68 -14.01 -6.05
CA LYS A 103 -4.56 -13.38 -5.05
C LYS A 103 -4.31 -11.88 -4.91
N ILE A 104 -3.04 -11.46 -4.79
CA ILE A 104 -2.70 -10.03 -4.67
C ILE A 104 -3.04 -9.25 -5.95
N SER A 105 -2.90 -9.88 -7.12
CA SER A 105 -3.26 -9.25 -8.41
C SER A 105 -4.77 -8.98 -8.51
N MET A 106 -5.60 -9.84 -7.93
CA MET A 106 -7.06 -9.66 -7.89
C MET A 106 -7.54 -8.70 -6.78
N SER A 107 -6.69 -8.40 -5.79
CA SER A 107 -7.08 -7.66 -4.58
C SER A 107 -7.58 -6.26 -4.91
N ARG A 108 -6.89 -5.54 -5.80
CA ARG A 108 -7.30 -4.19 -6.24
C ARG A 108 -8.71 -4.15 -6.84
N THR A 109 -9.06 -5.15 -7.64
CA THR A 109 -10.38 -5.27 -8.27
C THR A 109 -11.46 -5.61 -7.24
N LYS A 110 -11.17 -6.45 -6.26
CA LYS A 110 -12.09 -6.77 -5.16
C LYS A 110 -12.40 -5.52 -4.34
N VAL A 111 -11.37 -4.76 -3.97
CA VAL A 111 -11.50 -3.51 -3.22
C VAL A 111 -12.35 -2.49 -4.00
N ALA A 112 -12.12 -2.35 -5.30
CA ALA A 112 -12.92 -1.48 -6.16
C ALA A 112 -14.42 -1.86 -6.19
N LYS A 113 -14.71 -3.16 -6.25
CA LYS A 113 -16.10 -3.70 -6.20
C LYS A 113 -16.78 -3.51 -4.84
N LEU A 114 -16.04 -3.43 -3.75
CA LEU A 114 -16.63 -3.17 -2.44
C LEU A 114 -16.89 -1.67 -2.25
N CYS A 115 -15.89 -0.84 -2.52
CA CYS A 115 -15.93 0.59 -2.21
C CYS A 115 -16.90 1.39 -3.10
N HIS A 116 -17.08 1.03 -4.38
CA HIS A 116 -17.95 1.83 -5.28
C HIS A 116 -19.40 1.92 -4.78
N THR A 117 -19.88 0.98 -3.97
CA THR A 117 -21.23 0.99 -3.39
C THR A 117 -21.44 2.16 -2.42
N PHE A 118 -20.39 2.64 -1.76
CA PHE A 118 -20.42 3.75 -0.80
C PHE A 118 -20.43 5.13 -1.49
N ILE A 119 -20.06 5.19 -2.76
CA ILE A 119 -20.15 6.41 -3.57
C ILE A 119 -21.59 6.54 -4.08
N LYS A 120 -22.30 7.58 -3.66
CA LYS A 120 -23.68 7.87 -4.11
C LYS A 120 -23.67 8.80 -5.32
N ASP A 121 -24.78 8.86 -6.05
CA ASP A 121 -24.94 9.82 -7.14
C ASP A 121 -24.95 11.26 -6.60
N GLY A 122 -24.26 12.17 -7.27
CA GLY A 122 -24.08 13.57 -6.88
C GLY A 122 -22.99 13.85 -5.84
N THR A 123 -22.27 12.81 -5.37
CA THR A 123 -21.28 12.95 -4.29
C THR A 123 -20.04 13.75 -4.73
N LYS A 124 -19.53 14.60 -3.84
CA LYS A 124 -18.24 15.28 -3.98
C LYS A 124 -17.20 14.58 -3.12
N ILE A 125 -16.14 14.07 -3.75
CA ILE A 125 -15.11 13.25 -3.13
C ILE A 125 -13.82 14.05 -3.00
N LEU A 126 -13.15 13.99 -1.86
CA LEU A 126 -11.77 14.47 -1.71
C LEU A 126 -10.81 13.28 -1.66
N THR A 127 -9.72 13.36 -2.41
CA THR A 127 -8.61 12.39 -2.37
C THR A 127 -7.28 13.09 -2.17
N HIS A 128 -6.33 12.36 -1.62
CA HIS A 128 -4.96 12.82 -1.38
C HIS A 128 -3.97 12.08 -2.28
N SER A 129 -3.08 12.84 -2.93
CA SER A 129 -1.99 12.32 -3.77
C SER A 129 -2.47 11.43 -4.94
N TYR A 130 -1.57 10.63 -5.51
CA TYR A 130 -1.87 9.61 -6.51
C TYR A 130 -1.99 8.24 -5.85
N SER A 131 -3.16 7.61 -5.97
CA SER A 131 -3.39 6.25 -5.51
C SER A 131 -3.99 5.39 -6.61
N ARG A 132 -3.27 4.33 -6.97
CA ARG A 132 -3.69 3.34 -7.96
C ARG A 132 -5.01 2.67 -7.59
N VAL A 133 -5.21 2.37 -6.30
CA VAL A 133 -6.43 1.68 -5.84
C VAL A 133 -7.62 2.64 -5.86
N VAL A 134 -7.43 3.88 -5.39
CA VAL A 134 -8.48 4.91 -5.45
C VAL A 134 -8.87 5.18 -6.89
N LEU A 135 -7.91 5.26 -7.82
CA LEU A 135 -8.21 5.42 -9.25
C LEU A 135 -9.10 4.28 -9.76
N ARG A 136 -8.81 3.01 -9.41
CA ARG A 136 -9.66 1.87 -9.81
C ARG A 136 -11.04 1.88 -9.16
N VAL A 137 -11.16 2.34 -7.91
CA VAL A 137 -12.47 2.54 -7.25
C VAL A 137 -13.31 3.57 -8.01
N LEU A 138 -12.70 4.72 -8.35
CA LEU A 138 -13.38 5.81 -9.05
C LEU A 138 -13.70 5.45 -10.51
N GLU A 139 -12.80 4.73 -11.19
CA GLU A 139 -13.05 4.16 -12.52
C GLU A 139 -14.24 3.20 -12.50
N LYS A 140 -14.31 2.31 -11.50
CA LYS A 140 -15.44 1.40 -11.33
C LYS A 140 -16.74 2.16 -11.05
N ALA A 141 -16.70 3.20 -10.21
CA ALA A 141 -17.87 4.03 -9.95
C ALA A 141 -18.36 4.78 -11.20
N ALA A 142 -17.45 5.28 -12.04
CA ALA A 142 -17.78 5.92 -13.31
C ALA A 142 -18.35 4.92 -14.33
N ALA A 143 -17.80 3.71 -14.39
CA ALA A 143 -18.32 2.63 -15.25
C ALA A 143 -19.75 2.21 -14.88
N GLU A 144 -20.11 2.28 -13.60
CA GLU A 144 -21.48 2.07 -13.09
C GLU A 144 -22.38 3.32 -13.29
N LYS A 145 -21.95 4.30 -14.09
CA LYS A 145 -22.68 5.52 -14.46
C LYS A 145 -23.09 6.41 -13.27
N LYS A 146 -22.32 6.39 -12.18
CA LYS A 146 -22.53 7.32 -11.06
C LYS A 146 -21.95 8.69 -11.40
N ARG A 147 -22.69 9.76 -11.13
CA ARG A 147 -22.20 11.14 -11.29
C ARG A 147 -21.57 11.58 -9.98
N PHE A 148 -20.31 12.00 -10.03
CA PHE A 148 -19.59 12.52 -8.88
C PHE A 148 -18.52 13.49 -9.35
N SER A 149 -18.04 14.35 -8.46
CA SER A 149 -16.88 15.20 -8.72
C SER A 149 -15.80 14.95 -7.69
N VAL A 150 -14.55 15.19 -8.09
CA VAL A 150 -13.38 14.87 -7.28
C VAL A 150 -12.53 16.11 -7.05
N TYR A 151 -12.17 16.34 -5.79
CA TYR A 151 -11.10 17.25 -5.40
C TYR A 151 -9.84 16.43 -5.12
N VAL A 152 -8.72 16.85 -5.68
CA VAL A 152 -7.43 16.18 -5.51
C VAL A 152 -6.45 17.20 -4.94
N THR A 153 -5.77 16.87 -3.85
CA THR A 153 -4.69 17.73 -3.35
C THR A 153 -3.46 17.61 -4.24
N GLU A 154 -2.69 18.68 -4.43
CA GLU A 154 -1.50 18.65 -5.28
C GLU A 154 -0.45 17.64 -4.81
N SER A 155 -0.33 17.40 -3.50
CA SER A 155 0.61 16.46 -2.88
C SER A 155 2.07 16.82 -3.17
N GLN A 156 2.54 17.93 -2.60
CA GLN A 156 3.98 18.19 -2.48
C GLN A 156 4.65 17.05 -1.69
N PRO A 157 5.91 16.67 -2.01
CA PRO A 157 6.88 17.36 -2.89
C PRO A 157 6.86 16.94 -4.36
N ASP A 158 6.21 15.82 -4.72
CA ASP A 158 6.27 15.22 -6.07
C ASP A 158 5.10 15.64 -6.97
N SER A 159 4.19 16.46 -6.46
CA SER A 159 2.99 16.93 -7.18
C SER A 159 2.16 15.78 -7.77
N ALA A 160 2.17 14.61 -7.14
CA ALA A 160 1.54 13.39 -7.64
C ALA A 160 0.01 13.56 -7.83
N GLY A 161 -0.62 14.48 -7.10
CA GLY A 161 -2.03 14.80 -7.27
C GLY A 161 -2.39 15.33 -8.66
N ARG A 162 -1.47 16.00 -9.36
CA ARG A 162 -1.71 16.44 -10.75
C ARG A 162 -1.86 15.26 -11.69
N GLN A 163 -1.04 14.22 -11.50
CA GLN A 163 -1.13 12.98 -12.27
C GLN A 163 -2.47 12.26 -12.02
N MET A 164 -2.95 12.28 -10.78
CA MET A 164 -4.26 11.71 -10.43
C MET A 164 -5.40 12.48 -11.10
N ALA A 165 -5.31 13.81 -11.10
CA ALA A 165 -6.29 14.65 -11.78
C ALA A 165 -6.30 14.41 -13.29
N GLU A 166 -5.14 14.27 -13.94
CA GLU A 166 -5.06 13.91 -15.35
C GLU A 166 -5.67 12.54 -15.66
N ALA A 167 -5.39 11.53 -14.81
CA ALA A 167 -5.99 10.21 -14.96
C ALA A 167 -7.52 10.24 -14.84
N LEU A 168 -8.07 11.01 -13.90
CA LEU A 168 -9.51 11.19 -13.74
C LEU A 168 -10.16 11.99 -14.88
N ARG A 169 -9.46 13.00 -15.43
CA ARG A 169 -9.95 13.74 -16.62
C ARG A 169 -10.10 12.85 -17.83
N LYS A 170 -9.17 11.90 -18.04
CA LYS A 170 -9.26 10.92 -19.12
C LYS A 170 -10.50 10.02 -18.99
N LEU A 171 -11.03 9.86 -17.78
CA LEU A 171 -12.25 9.11 -17.48
C LEU A 171 -13.53 9.98 -17.56
N ASN A 172 -13.43 11.22 -18.03
CA ASN A 172 -14.53 12.20 -18.07
C ASN A 172 -15.15 12.52 -16.70
N VAL A 173 -14.37 12.38 -15.63
CA VAL A 173 -14.81 12.75 -14.27
C VAL A 173 -14.42 14.21 -13.98
N PRO A 174 -15.36 15.07 -13.53
CA PRO A 174 -15.05 16.44 -13.12
C PRO A 174 -14.05 16.45 -11.97
N VAL A 175 -12.88 17.06 -12.18
CA VAL A 175 -11.80 17.11 -11.18
C VAL A 175 -11.26 18.52 -10.97
N THR A 176 -11.03 18.89 -9.72
CA THR A 176 -10.38 20.14 -9.33
C THR A 176 -9.15 19.84 -8.48
N VAL A 177 -8.00 20.40 -8.87
CA VAL A 177 -6.77 20.30 -8.07
C VAL A 177 -6.78 21.41 -7.02
N VAL A 178 -6.43 21.06 -5.79
CA VAL A 178 -6.47 21.92 -4.60
C VAL A 178 -5.07 21.97 -4.00
N LEU A 179 -4.66 23.13 -3.51
CA LEU A 179 -3.40 23.26 -2.76
C LEU A 179 -3.46 22.44 -1.46
N ASP A 180 -2.34 21.89 -1.02
CA ASP A 180 -2.32 21.05 0.19
C ASP A 180 -2.78 21.84 1.44
N ALA A 181 -2.48 23.14 1.50
CA ALA A 181 -2.93 24.04 2.56
C ALA A 181 -4.43 24.39 2.50
N ALA A 182 -5.10 24.19 1.36
CA ALA A 182 -6.51 24.54 1.15
C ALA A 182 -7.48 23.38 1.44
N VAL A 183 -7.00 22.26 1.99
CA VAL A 183 -7.82 21.08 2.34
C VAL A 183 -8.97 21.44 3.29
N GLY A 184 -8.69 22.19 4.35
CA GLY A 184 -9.72 22.62 5.31
C GLY A 184 -10.81 23.47 4.67
N TYR A 185 -10.46 24.34 3.71
CA TYR A 185 -11.41 25.18 2.97
C TYR A 185 -12.34 24.35 2.07
N VAL A 186 -11.81 23.32 1.42
CA VAL A 186 -12.58 22.51 0.47
C VAL A 186 -13.47 21.48 1.17
N LEU A 187 -13.10 21.05 2.38
CA LEU A 187 -13.85 20.03 3.13
C LEU A 187 -15.31 20.39 3.42
N GLU A 188 -15.64 21.68 3.55
CA GLU A 188 -17.03 22.13 3.70
C GLU A 188 -17.90 21.72 2.51
N LYS A 189 -17.32 21.76 1.30
CA LYS A 189 -17.99 21.44 0.03
C LYS A 189 -17.99 19.95 -0.29
N VAL A 190 -17.22 19.15 0.42
CA VAL A 190 -17.00 17.72 0.16
C VAL A 190 -17.96 16.89 1.01
N ASP A 191 -18.43 15.76 0.47
CA ASP A 191 -19.34 14.85 1.17
C ASP A 191 -18.58 13.73 1.89
N LEU A 192 -17.51 13.22 1.25
CA LEU A 192 -16.69 12.14 1.81
C LEU A 192 -15.24 12.22 1.31
N VAL A 193 -14.33 11.64 2.11
CA VAL A 193 -12.91 11.56 1.78
C VAL A 193 -12.54 10.11 1.49
N ILE A 194 -11.87 9.86 0.37
CA ILE A 194 -11.32 8.54 0.02
C ILE A 194 -9.83 8.69 -0.21
N ILE A 195 -9.03 7.91 0.50
CA ILE A 195 -7.58 7.90 0.35
C ILE A 195 -7.05 6.49 0.16
N GLY A 196 -5.85 6.40 -0.41
CA GLY A 196 -5.05 5.17 -0.36
C GLY A 196 -4.33 5.02 0.98
N ALA A 197 -3.70 3.87 1.16
CA ALA A 197 -2.64 3.69 2.16
C ALA A 197 -1.45 2.96 1.55
N GLU A 198 -0.25 3.26 2.06
CA GLU A 198 0.98 2.50 1.80
C GLU A 198 1.16 1.37 2.80
N GLY A 199 0.70 1.56 4.04
CA GLY A 199 0.71 0.55 5.09
C GLY A 199 -0.50 0.68 6.00
N VAL A 200 -0.98 -0.44 6.54
CA VAL A 200 -2.00 -0.48 7.60
C VAL A 200 -1.35 -1.11 8.83
N VAL A 201 -1.33 -0.39 9.94
CA VAL A 201 -0.65 -0.83 11.18
C VAL A 201 -1.58 -1.64 12.07
N GLU A 202 -1.03 -2.34 13.07
CA GLU A 202 -1.78 -3.24 13.95
C GLU A 202 -2.91 -2.53 14.72
N SER A 203 -2.73 -1.25 15.06
CA SER A 203 -3.76 -0.45 15.73
C SER A 203 -4.98 -0.12 14.84
N GLY A 204 -4.96 -0.48 13.56
CA GLY A 204 -5.95 -0.06 12.56
C GLY A 204 -5.70 1.34 11.99
N GLY A 205 -4.62 2.00 12.40
CA GLY A 205 -4.15 3.24 11.78
C GLY A 205 -3.48 2.96 10.43
N ILE A 206 -3.12 4.02 9.71
CA ILE A 206 -2.54 3.90 8.38
C ILE A 206 -1.26 4.71 8.26
N ILE A 207 -0.42 4.30 7.32
CA ILE A 207 0.73 5.05 6.86
C ILE A 207 0.48 5.38 5.39
N ASN A 208 0.57 6.66 5.05
CA ASN A 208 0.37 7.13 3.69
C ASN A 208 1.20 8.39 3.44
N LYS A 209 1.17 8.90 2.20
CA LYS A 209 1.83 10.16 1.81
C LYS A 209 1.60 11.29 2.82
N ILE A 210 2.64 12.09 3.04
CA ILE A 210 2.61 13.29 3.88
C ILE A 210 1.44 14.21 3.49
N GLY A 211 0.63 14.58 4.49
CA GLY A 211 -0.59 15.35 4.28
C GLY A 211 -1.88 14.54 4.51
N THR A 212 -1.76 13.24 4.75
CA THR A 212 -2.90 12.38 5.06
C THR A 212 -3.43 12.64 6.48
N TYR A 213 -2.55 12.78 7.45
CA TYR A 213 -2.92 13.04 8.85
C TYR A 213 -3.69 14.36 9.01
N GLN A 214 -3.20 15.45 8.40
CA GLN A 214 -3.90 16.74 8.43
C GLN A 214 -5.30 16.65 7.79
N MET A 215 -5.43 15.92 6.68
CA MET A 215 -6.72 15.73 6.01
C MET A 215 -7.68 14.94 6.91
N ALA A 216 -7.19 13.93 7.61
CA ALA A 216 -7.98 13.13 8.54
C ALA A 216 -8.47 13.96 9.73
N VAL A 217 -7.61 14.80 10.31
CA VAL A 217 -7.96 15.72 11.42
C VAL A 217 -9.03 16.71 10.96
N CYS A 218 -8.84 17.37 9.82
CA CYS A 218 -9.84 18.31 9.29
C CYS A 218 -11.17 17.60 8.96
N SER A 219 -11.11 16.39 8.39
CA SER A 219 -12.32 15.61 8.07
C SER A 219 -13.12 15.28 9.33
N LYS A 220 -12.43 14.87 10.40
CA LYS A 220 -13.06 14.61 11.69
C LYS A 220 -13.70 15.86 12.28
N ALA A 221 -13.02 17.00 12.22
CA ALA A 221 -13.56 18.28 12.71
C ALA A 221 -14.83 18.72 11.97
N HIS A 222 -14.93 18.43 10.67
CA HIS A 222 -16.12 18.70 9.85
C HIS A 222 -17.15 17.56 9.82
N ASN A 223 -16.97 16.51 10.64
CA ASN A 223 -17.81 15.31 10.66
C ASN A 223 -18.00 14.67 9.27
N LYS A 224 -16.97 14.72 8.42
CA LYS A 224 -16.96 14.06 7.11
C LYS A 224 -16.39 12.65 7.24
N PRO A 225 -17.04 11.63 6.64
CA PRO A 225 -16.55 10.26 6.68
C PRO A 225 -15.21 10.16 5.94
N PHE A 226 -14.27 9.47 6.58
CA PHE A 226 -12.90 9.28 6.10
C PHE A 226 -12.67 7.81 5.81
N TYR A 227 -12.62 7.48 4.52
CA TYR A 227 -12.49 6.12 4.02
C TYR A 227 -11.09 5.84 3.51
N VAL A 228 -10.53 4.72 3.96
CA VAL A 228 -9.22 4.25 3.53
C VAL A 228 -9.42 3.07 2.61
N VAL A 229 -8.64 3.02 1.54
CA VAL A 229 -8.65 1.95 0.57
C VAL A 229 -7.25 1.34 0.49
N ALA A 230 -7.11 0.08 0.91
CA ALA A 230 -5.82 -0.58 1.01
C ALA A 230 -5.93 -2.08 0.72
N GLU A 231 -4.94 -2.65 0.03
CA GLU A 231 -4.83 -4.10 -0.13
C GLU A 231 -4.26 -4.77 1.13
N SER A 232 -4.67 -6.01 1.41
CA SER A 232 -4.29 -6.80 2.59
C SER A 232 -2.79 -7.03 2.71
N PHE A 233 -2.07 -7.11 1.58
CA PHE A 233 -0.60 -7.26 1.59
C PHE A 233 0.15 -6.03 2.15
N LYS A 234 -0.55 -4.92 2.40
CA LYS A 234 0.00 -3.71 3.04
C LYS A 234 -0.14 -3.72 4.57
N PHE A 235 -0.71 -4.77 5.15
CA PHE A 235 -0.87 -4.89 6.60
C PHE A 235 0.49 -5.18 7.21
N VAL A 236 0.97 -4.30 8.08
CA VAL A 236 2.33 -4.34 8.64
C VAL A 236 2.27 -4.54 10.15
N ARG A 237 3.18 -5.39 10.68
CA ARG A 237 3.40 -5.56 12.12
C ARG A 237 4.21 -4.42 12.70
N LEU A 238 3.55 -3.28 12.82
CA LEU A 238 4.06 -2.07 13.44
C LEU A 238 2.96 -1.49 14.33
N TYR A 239 3.34 -0.88 15.45
CA TYR A 239 2.41 -0.25 16.38
C TYR A 239 2.92 1.16 16.77
N PRO A 240 2.86 2.14 15.85
CA PRO A 240 3.25 3.50 16.18
C PRO A 240 2.14 4.14 17.04
N LEU A 241 2.52 4.79 18.15
CA LEU A 241 1.61 5.58 18.97
C LEU A 241 1.55 7.03 18.51
N ASN A 242 2.62 7.51 17.88
CA ASN A 242 2.77 8.86 17.38
C ASN A 242 3.58 8.88 16.06
N GLN A 243 3.79 10.06 15.49
CA GLN A 243 4.54 10.23 14.24
C GLN A 243 6.02 9.85 14.36
N GLN A 244 6.62 10.01 15.54
CA GLN A 244 8.03 9.71 15.78
C GLN A 244 8.29 8.20 15.78
N ASP A 245 7.34 7.40 16.25
CA ASP A 245 7.47 5.94 16.35
C ASP A 245 7.53 5.22 14.98
N VAL A 246 7.12 5.88 13.90
CA VAL A 246 7.30 5.33 12.55
C VAL A 246 8.80 5.28 12.21
N PRO A 247 9.36 4.12 11.81
CA PRO A 247 10.77 4.00 11.49
C PRO A 247 11.25 4.95 10.39
N ASP A 248 12.42 5.57 10.56
CA ASP A 248 12.99 6.53 9.60
C ASP A 248 13.21 5.93 8.21
N LYS A 249 13.48 4.63 8.13
CA LYS A 249 13.58 3.86 6.86
C LYS A 249 12.35 3.96 5.97
N PHE A 250 11.19 4.30 6.55
CA PHE A 250 9.95 4.50 5.81
C PHE A 250 9.66 6.00 5.60
N LYS A 251 10.05 6.86 6.55
CA LYS A 251 9.81 8.31 6.49
C LYS A 251 10.62 8.99 5.39
N TYR A 252 11.86 8.57 5.20
CA TYR A 252 12.80 9.18 4.27
C TYR A 252 13.17 8.19 3.17
N LYS A 253 13.51 8.71 2.00
CA LYS A 253 14.00 7.86 0.89
C LYS A 253 15.31 7.20 1.29
N ALA A 254 15.52 5.97 0.81
CA ALA A 254 16.74 5.20 1.09
C ALA A 254 18.03 5.96 0.69
N ASP A 255 17.99 6.72 -0.41
CA ASP A 255 19.14 7.50 -0.88
C ASP A 255 19.45 8.68 0.06
N THR A 256 18.42 9.34 0.60
CA THR A 256 18.57 10.43 1.58
C THR A 256 19.23 9.91 2.85
N LEU A 257 18.80 8.75 3.36
CA LEU A 257 19.38 8.15 4.58
C LEU A 257 20.85 7.73 4.43
N LYS A 258 21.28 7.40 3.21
CA LYS A 258 22.69 7.07 2.93
C LYS A 258 23.58 8.31 2.82
N THR A 259 23.00 9.45 2.42
CA THR A 259 23.76 10.64 2.02
C THR A 259 23.75 11.72 3.09
N VAL A 260 22.65 11.86 3.82
CA VAL A 260 22.41 12.97 4.75
C VAL A 260 22.49 12.47 6.19
N GLN A 261 23.49 12.96 6.95
CA GLN A 261 23.62 12.65 8.38
C GLN A 261 22.70 13.52 9.25
N ASN A 262 22.28 14.68 8.76
CA ASN A 262 21.41 15.61 9.48
C ASN A 262 20.04 15.76 8.82
N LEU A 263 19.03 15.10 9.38
CA LEU A 263 17.66 15.09 8.85
C LEU A 263 16.88 16.40 9.07
N SER A 264 17.50 17.43 9.67
CA SER A 264 16.81 18.69 10.04
C SER A 264 16.33 19.52 8.83
N GLU A 265 16.95 19.35 7.66
CA GLU A 265 16.59 20.05 6.42
C GLU A 265 15.70 19.19 5.50
N GLU A 266 15.45 17.94 5.90
CA GLU A 266 14.69 16.97 5.12
C GLU A 266 13.22 16.92 5.58
N HIS A 267 12.33 16.63 4.64
CA HIS A 267 10.91 16.48 4.92
C HIS A 267 10.50 15.00 4.87
N PRO A 268 9.62 14.55 5.78
CA PRO A 268 9.09 13.20 5.72
C PRO A 268 8.21 13.03 4.47
N MET A 269 8.30 11.86 3.83
CA MET A 269 7.51 11.51 2.65
C MET A 269 6.14 10.93 3.02
N ILE A 270 6.01 10.41 4.23
CA ILE A 270 4.82 9.74 4.76
C ILE A 270 4.46 10.28 6.15
N ASP A 271 3.20 10.10 6.53
CA ASP A 271 2.70 10.33 7.89
C ASP A 271 1.87 9.13 8.39
N TYR A 272 1.69 9.07 9.70
CA TYR A 272 0.82 8.11 10.38
C TYR A 272 -0.54 8.76 10.67
N THR A 273 -1.64 8.08 10.36
CA THR A 273 -2.98 8.51 10.75
C THR A 273 -3.57 7.52 11.76
N PRO A 274 -3.93 7.99 12.97
CA PRO A 274 -4.47 7.13 14.02
C PRO A 274 -5.86 6.59 13.67
N PRO A 275 -6.23 5.41 14.20
CA PRO A 275 -7.49 4.74 13.89
C PRO A 275 -8.75 5.56 14.26
N SER A 276 -8.67 6.45 15.25
CA SER A 276 -9.81 7.27 15.70
C SER A 276 -10.31 8.29 14.67
N LEU A 277 -9.48 8.62 13.67
CA LEU A 277 -9.82 9.50 12.57
C LEU A 277 -10.38 8.74 11.35
N ILE A 278 -10.24 7.41 11.33
CA ILE A 278 -10.66 6.57 10.22
C ILE A 278 -12.08 6.07 10.48
N THR A 279 -12.94 6.18 9.46
CA THR A 279 -14.32 5.69 9.56
C THR A 279 -14.39 4.21 9.19
N LEU A 280 -13.90 3.84 8.01
CA LEU A 280 -13.88 2.47 7.50
C LEU A 280 -12.64 2.23 6.62
N LEU A 281 -12.16 0.99 6.62
CA LEU A 281 -11.10 0.50 5.74
C LEU A 281 -11.68 -0.48 4.72
N PHE A 282 -11.44 -0.23 3.44
CA PHE A 282 -11.82 -1.09 2.33
C PHE A 282 -10.64 -1.94 1.90
N THR A 283 -10.77 -3.24 2.06
CA THR A 283 -9.73 -4.22 1.76
C THR A 283 -10.29 -5.39 0.94
N ASP A 284 -9.42 -6.23 0.41
CA ASP A 284 -9.80 -7.47 -0.28
C ASP A 284 -10.36 -8.54 0.68
N LEU A 285 -10.19 -8.36 2.00
CA LEU A 285 -10.84 -9.14 3.05
C LEU A 285 -12.27 -8.68 3.34
N GLY A 286 -12.63 -7.47 2.90
CA GLY A 286 -13.93 -6.86 3.16
C GLY A 286 -13.81 -5.43 3.67
N VAL A 287 -14.95 -4.92 4.17
CA VAL A 287 -15.03 -3.62 4.83
C VAL A 287 -14.75 -3.83 6.32
N LEU A 288 -13.68 -3.21 6.82
CA LEU A 288 -13.20 -3.36 8.18
C LEU A 288 -13.40 -2.06 8.96
N THR A 289 -13.74 -2.17 10.23
CA THR A 289 -13.53 -1.10 11.20
C THR A 289 -12.05 -1.12 11.63
N PRO A 290 -11.49 0.01 12.10
CA PRO A 290 -10.10 0.02 12.57
C PRO A 290 -9.79 -1.03 13.63
N SER A 291 -10.75 -1.34 14.52
CA SER A 291 -10.57 -2.39 15.54
C SER A 291 -10.47 -3.80 14.94
N ALA A 292 -11.22 -4.09 13.87
CA ALA A 292 -11.18 -5.39 13.20
C ALA A 292 -9.86 -5.66 12.46
N VAL A 293 -9.07 -4.61 12.18
CA VAL A 293 -7.76 -4.76 11.52
C VAL A 293 -6.82 -5.61 12.36
N SER A 294 -6.78 -5.43 13.68
CA SER A 294 -5.90 -6.22 14.56
C SER A 294 -6.21 -7.71 14.47
N ASP A 295 -7.50 -8.08 14.51
CA ASP A 295 -7.92 -9.48 14.45
C ASP A 295 -7.61 -10.11 13.08
N GLU A 296 -7.87 -9.39 11.98
CA GLU A 296 -7.54 -9.85 10.64
C GLU A 296 -6.04 -9.91 10.40
N LEU A 297 -5.26 -8.99 10.96
CA LEU A 297 -3.80 -9.02 10.87
C LEU A 297 -3.24 -10.26 11.60
N ILE A 298 -3.74 -10.57 12.79
CA ILE A 298 -3.35 -11.80 13.49
C ILE A 298 -3.64 -13.03 12.62
N LYS A 299 -4.82 -13.12 11.99
CA LYS A 299 -5.17 -14.23 11.08
C LYS A 299 -4.30 -14.30 9.82
N LEU A 300 -3.90 -13.15 9.26
CA LEU A 300 -3.04 -13.09 8.08
C LEU A 300 -1.60 -13.55 8.38
N TYR A 301 -1.15 -13.33 9.62
CA TYR A 301 0.22 -13.61 10.04
C TYR A 301 0.37 -14.96 10.77
N LEU A 302 -0.74 -15.61 11.15
CA LEU A 302 -0.77 -17.00 11.65
C LEU A 302 -0.66 -18.00 10.50
#